data_AF-A0A562SA67-F1
#
_entry.id   AF-A0A562SA67-F1
#
_cell.length_a   1.000
_cell.length_b   1.000
_cell.length_c   1.000
_cell.angle_alpha   90.00
_cell.angle_beta   90.00
_cell.angle_gamma   90.00
#
_symmetry.space_group_name_H-M   'P 1'
#
loop_
_entity.id
_entity.type
_entity.pdbx_description
1 polymer ?
#
loop_
_entity_poly.entity_id
_entity_poly.type
_entity_poly.pdbx_seq_one_letter_code
_entity_poly.pdbx_strand_id
1 'polypeptide(L)'
;MQFHRQLHARNIILYKVFNTRVPRFFSLFGIAERKGRCTVKEIEVRVVDNDLEKAMRILKKKIQNDGLFKRLKLKKSFEKPSEYKRRKQREAQRRQRIAAARKYKR
;
A
#
# COMPACT_ATOMS: atom_id res chain seq x y z
N MET A 1 34.47 -78.12 8.02
CA MET A 1 34.96 -77.02 7.16
C MET A 1 34.06 -75.81 7.37
N GLN A 2 34.67 -74.66 7.60
CA GLN A 2 34.13 -73.28 7.61
C GLN A 2 32.86 -73.02 8.45
N PHE A 3 33.04 -72.52 9.68
CA PHE A 3 33.22 -71.10 10.05
C PHE A 3 31.88 -70.40 10.31
N HIS A 4 31.63 -70.22 11.60
CA HIS A 4 31.07 -69.03 12.23
C HIS A 4 30.55 -67.92 11.30
N ARG A 5 29.30 -67.49 11.51
CA ARG A 5 28.95 -66.43 12.48
C ARG A 5 27.43 -66.19 12.49
N GLN A 6 26.90 -66.13 13.71
CA GLN A 6 25.87 -65.19 14.22
C GLN A 6 24.65 -64.93 13.32
N LEU A 7 23.46 -65.47 13.60
CA LEU A 7 22.58 -65.13 14.75
C LEU A 7 22.69 -63.66 15.18
N HIS A 8 21.64 -62.89 14.95
CA HIS A 8 20.87 -62.13 15.96
C HIS A 8 19.90 -61.22 15.18
N ALA A 9 18.62 -61.57 15.16
CA ALA A 9 17.62 -61.06 16.10
C ALA A 9 17.34 -59.56 15.84
N ARG A 10 16.28 -59.27 15.07
CA ARG A 10 14.94 -58.90 15.58
C ARG A 10 14.88 -57.46 16.11
N ASN A 11 14.20 -56.62 15.32
CA ASN A 11 13.25 -55.57 15.72
C ASN A 11 13.72 -54.51 16.74
N ILE A 12 13.76 -53.23 16.31
CA ILE A 12 13.01 -52.07 16.88
C ILE A 12 13.72 -50.73 16.56
N ILE A 13 13.04 -49.91 15.74
CA ILE A 13 12.67 -48.49 15.92
C ILE A 13 13.73 -47.45 16.37
N LEU A 14 13.74 -46.30 15.66
CA LEU A 14 14.29 -44.96 16.01
C LEU A 14 15.82 -44.94 16.21
N TYR A 15 16.62 -44.08 15.57
CA TYR A 15 16.57 -42.62 15.60
C TYR A 15 17.26 -42.03 14.34
N LYS A 16 16.58 -41.03 13.75
CA LYS A 16 17.10 -39.68 13.43
C LYS A 16 18.39 -39.50 12.60
N VAL A 17 18.22 -38.66 11.56
CA VAL A 17 19.20 -37.80 10.86
C VAL A 17 19.95 -38.43 9.67
N PHE A 18 19.37 -38.33 8.47
CA PHE A 18 19.85 -37.36 7.48
C PHE A 18 18.91 -37.32 6.26
N ASN A 19 18.51 -36.10 5.92
CA ASN A 19 17.94 -35.68 4.63
C ASN A 19 16.41 -35.81 4.42
N THR A 20 15.66 -34.97 5.13
CA THR A 20 14.41 -34.42 4.62
C THR A 20 14.58 -32.94 4.27
N ARG A 21 13.92 -32.54 3.18
CA ARG A 21 13.43 -31.21 2.81
C ARG A 21 14.30 -30.36 1.87
N VAL A 22 13.99 -30.47 0.59
CA VAL A 22 13.54 -29.30 -0.19
C VAL A 22 12.43 -29.69 -1.16
N PRO A 23 11.16 -29.63 -0.74
CA PRO A 23 10.09 -29.37 -1.67
C PRO A 23 9.48 -27.99 -1.38
N ARG A 24 9.00 -27.35 -2.45
CA ARG A 24 8.13 -26.17 -2.45
C ARG A 24 8.78 -24.82 -2.13
N PHE A 25 9.22 -24.08 -3.14
CA PHE A 25 9.16 -22.60 -3.10
C PHE A 25 9.44 -21.97 -4.48
N PHE A 26 8.70 -22.34 -5.53
CA PHE A 26 8.81 -21.61 -6.79
C PHE A 26 7.43 -21.33 -7.39
N SER A 27 7.29 -20.08 -7.82
CA SER A 27 6.14 -19.45 -8.50
C SER A 27 4.82 -19.30 -7.74
N LEU A 28 4.86 -18.62 -6.59
CA LEU A 28 3.74 -17.77 -6.13
C LEU A 28 4.25 -16.39 -5.71
N PHE A 29 5.17 -15.83 -6.49
CA PHE A 29 5.37 -14.38 -6.49
C PHE A 29 4.60 -13.83 -7.68
N GLY A 30 3.27 -13.90 -7.57
CA GLY A 30 2.41 -13.05 -8.38
C GLY A 30 2.87 -11.63 -8.10
N ILE A 31 3.52 -11.02 -9.08
CA ILE A 31 3.88 -9.61 -9.07
C ILE A 31 2.54 -8.88 -9.03
N ALA A 32 2.05 -8.60 -7.83
CA ALA A 32 0.93 -7.72 -7.62
C ALA A 32 1.36 -6.36 -8.20
N GLU A 33 0.88 -6.05 -9.39
CA GLU A 33 1.05 -4.74 -10.00
C GLU A 33 0.62 -3.69 -8.98
N ARG A 34 1.60 -2.99 -8.40
CA ARG A 34 1.35 -1.83 -7.57
C ARG A 34 0.66 -0.78 -8.44
N LYS A 35 -0.67 -0.77 -8.48
CA LYS A 35 -1.46 0.34 -9.04
C LYS A 35 -1.37 1.54 -8.10
N GLY A 36 -0.18 2.12 -8.03
CA GLY A 36 0.14 3.37 -7.34
C GLY A 36 0.45 4.50 -8.31
N ARG A 37 0.10 4.36 -9.60
CA ARG A 37 0.24 5.47 -10.54
C ARG A 37 -0.74 6.57 -10.14
N CYS A 38 -0.18 7.56 -9.45
CA CYS A 38 -0.79 8.84 -9.19
C CYS A 38 -0.80 9.61 -10.52
N THR A 39 -1.67 9.23 -11.46
CA THR A 39 -1.86 10.02 -12.67
C THR A 39 -2.32 11.40 -12.23
N VAL A 40 -1.46 12.41 -12.39
CA VAL A 40 -1.83 13.81 -12.21
C VAL A 40 -3.07 14.03 -13.08
N LYS A 41 -4.20 14.38 -12.46
CA LYS A 41 -5.39 14.78 -13.22
C LYS A 41 -5.01 16.03 -13.99
N GLU A 42 -5.16 15.96 -15.30
CA GLU A 42 -5.01 17.12 -16.18
C GLU A 42 -6.15 18.10 -15.88
N ILE A 43 -5.80 19.36 -15.61
CA ILE A 43 -6.77 20.40 -15.25
C ILE A 43 -6.92 21.33 -16.44
N GLU A 44 -8.00 21.16 -17.18
CA GLU A 44 -8.34 22.02 -18.31
C GLU A 44 -9.50 22.97 -17.97
N VAL A 45 -9.45 24.18 -18.51
CA VAL A 45 -10.55 25.15 -18.46
C VAL A 45 -10.74 25.74 -19.84
N ARG A 46 -11.93 25.54 -20.41
CA ARG A 46 -12.35 26.21 -21.64
C ARG A 46 -12.87 27.60 -21.30
N VAL A 47 -12.43 28.60 -22.04
CA VAL A 47 -12.93 29.97 -21.95
C VAL A 47 -14.03 30.12 -22.98
N VAL A 48 -15.16 30.68 -22.58
CA VAL A 48 -16.29 31.00 -23.47
C VAL A 48 -16.49 32.51 -23.40
N ASP A 49 -16.79 33.14 -24.54
CA ASP A 49 -17.10 34.57 -24.68
C ASP A 49 -16.02 35.54 -24.16
N ASN A 50 -14.74 35.16 -24.22
CA ASN A 50 -13.60 35.94 -23.73
C ASN A 50 -13.62 36.29 -22.22
N ASP A 51 -14.46 35.61 -21.42
CA ASP A 51 -14.54 35.82 -19.97
C ASP A 51 -13.35 35.19 -19.21
N LEU A 52 -12.20 35.88 -19.24
CA LEU A 52 -10.96 35.45 -18.57
C LEU A 52 -11.12 35.37 -17.05
N GLU A 53 -11.81 36.33 -16.43
CA GLU A 53 -11.97 36.37 -14.98
C GLU A 53 -12.73 35.15 -14.45
N LYS A 54 -13.78 34.75 -15.16
CA LYS A 54 -14.57 33.57 -14.85
C LYS A 54 -13.76 32.29 -15.02
N ALA A 55 -12.99 32.20 -16.11
CA ALA A 55 -12.10 31.07 -16.36
C ALA A 55 -11.05 30.91 -15.23
N MET A 56 -10.43 32.01 -14.80
CA MET A 56 -9.45 32.00 -13.70
C MET A 56 -10.07 31.57 -12.38
N ARG A 57 -11.29 32.05 -12.08
CA ARG A 57 -12.02 31.65 -10.88
C ARG A 57 -12.35 30.15 -10.88
N ILE A 58 -12.78 29.62 -12.02
CA ILE A 58 -13.09 28.18 -12.18
C ILE A 58 -11.80 27.36 -12.03
N LEU A 59 -10.71 27.77 -12.68
CA LEU A 59 -9.41 27.11 -12.60
C LEU A 59 -8.93 27.02 -11.15
N LYS A 60 -8.94 28.15 -10.42
CA LYS A 60 -8.56 28.20 -9.01
C LYS A 60 -9.40 27.24 -8.16
N LYS A 61 -10.71 27.19 -8.40
CA LYS A 61 -11.62 26.27 -7.68
C LYS A 61 -11.31 24.80 -8.00
N LYS A 62 -11.02 24.45 -9.26
CA LYS A 62 -10.61 23.09 -9.65
C LYS A 62 -9.32 22.67 -8.93
N ILE A 63 -8.30 23.52 -8.95
CA ILE A 63 -7.01 23.25 -8.29
C ILE A 63 -7.18 23.06 -6.77
N GLN A 64 -8.03 23.88 -6.14
CA GLN A 64 -8.33 23.74 -4.70
C GLN A 64 -9.08 22.44 -4.38
N ASN A 65 -10.05 22.06 -5.21
CA ASN A 65 -10.83 20.83 -5.04
C ASN A 65 -9.98 19.56 -5.18
N ASP A 66 -9.04 19.53 -6.12
CA ASP A 66 -8.09 18.42 -6.29
C ASP A 66 -7.12 18.28 -5.09
N GLY A 67 -7.00 19.35 -4.30
CA GLY A 67 -6.13 19.42 -3.13
C GLY A 67 -4.65 19.44 -3.51
N LEU A 68 -4.32 19.87 -4.73
CA LEU A 68 -2.95 19.91 -5.26
C LEU A 68 -2.03 20.74 -4.36
N PHE A 69 -2.46 21.95 -3.95
CA PHE A 69 -1.69 22.79 -3.05
C PHE A 69 -1.40 22.14 -1.70
N LYS A 70 -2.35 21.36 -1.17
CA LYS A 70 -2.14 20.62 0.08
C LYS A 70 -1.09 19.52 -0.11
N ARG A 71 -1.12 18.80 -1.23
CA ARG A 71 -0.12 17.76 -1.54
C ARG A 71 1.25 18.37 -1.77
N LEU A 72 1.34 19.45 -2.53
CA LEU A 72 2.59 20.17 -2.79
C LEU A 72 3.19 20.69 -1.48
N LYS A 73 2.40 21.35 -0.62
CA LYS A 73 2.87 21.83 0.68
C LYS A 73 3.39 20.70 1.58
N LEU A 74 2.72 19.56 1.59
CA LEU A 74 3.15 18.39 2.37
C LEU A 74 4.40 17.70 1.79
N LYS A 75 4.66 17.82 0.49
CA LYS A 75 5.82 17.21 -0.18
C LYS A 75 7.06 18.11 -0.23
N LYS A 76 6.94 19.41 0.12
CA LYS A 76 8.06 20.36 0.06
C LYS A 76 9.20 20.02 1.02
N SER A 77 8.91 19.41 2.16
CA SER A 77 9.90 19.00 3.15
C SER A 77 9.83 17.50 3.42
N PHE A 78 10.97 16.91 3.78
CA PHE A 78 11.01 15.53 4.25
C PHE A 78 10.27 15.41 5.59
N GLU A 79 9.22 14.58 5.64
CA GLU A 79 8.48 14.26 6.87
C GLU A 79 8.98 12.93 7.41
N LYS A 80 9.40 12.90 8.68
CA LYS A 80 9.84 11.65 9.33
C LYS A 80 8.69 10.64 9.35
N PRO A 81 8.93 9.33 9.14
CA PRO A 81 7.85 8.34 9.02
C PRO A 81 6.94 8.22 10.25
N SER A 82 7.46 8.48 11.45
CA SER A 82 6.65 8.53 12.67
C SER A 82 5.67 9.71 12.67
N GLU A 83 6.09 10.87 12.21
CA GLU A 83 5.27 12.08 12.12
C GLU A 83 4.20 11.95 11.06
N TYR A 84 4.56 11.35 9.92
CA TYR A 84 3.63 11.01 8.85
C TYR A 84 2.48 10.12 9.37
N LYS A 85 2.79 9.06 10.13
CA LYS A 85 1.77 8.18 10.74
C LYS A 85 0.84 8.97 11.68
N ARG A 86 1.40 9.80 12.55
CA ARG A 86 0.64 10.65 13.49
C ARG A 86 -0.24 11.68 12.78
N ARG A 87 0.24 12.28 11.68
CA ARG A 87 -0.55 13.21 10.85
C ARG A 87 -1.68 12.48 10.12
N LYS A 88 -1.39 11.31 9.53
CA LYS A 88 -2.38 10.49 8.81
C LYS A 88 -3.55 10.10 9.71
N GLN A 89 -3.26 9.66 10.93
CA GLN A 89 -4.31 9.31 11.92
C GLN A 89 -5.18 10.53 12.28
N ARG A 90 -4.56 11.67 12.59
CA ARG A 90 -5.29 12.93 12.88
C ARG A 90 -6.15 13.38 11.69
N GLU A 91 -5.62 13.33 10.48
CA GLU A 91 -6.38 13.67 9.28
C GLU A 91 -7.57 12.74 9.03
N ALA A 92 -7.42 11.43 9.30
CA ALA A 92 -8.50 10.45 9.15
C ALA A 92 -9.63 10.73 10.15
N GLN A 93 -9.31 10.92 11.42
CA GLN A 93 -10.30 11.27 12.45
C GLN A 93 -11.02 12.59 12.12
N ARG A 94 -10.28 13.61 11.67
CA ARG A 94 -10.87 14.88 11.24
C ARG A 94 -11.86 14.68 10.08
N ARG A 95 -11.49 13.88 9.08
CA ARG A 95 -12.38 13.57 7.93
C ARG A 95 -13.65 12.85 8.39
N GLN A 96 -13.54 11.89 9.29
CA GLN A 96 -14.68 11.18 9.86
C GLN A 96 -15.63 12.14 10.60
N ARG A 97 -15.10 13.02 11.45
CA ARG A 97 -15.91 14.03 12.16
C ARG A 97 -16.65 14.96 11.21
N ILE A 98 -15.96 15.45 10.17
CA ILE A 98 -16.57 16.34 9.17
C ILE A 98 -17.65 15.60 8.36
N ALA A 99 -17.41 14.33 7.99
CA ALA A 99 -18.38 13.53 7.25
C ALA A 99 -19.64 13.26 8.09
N ALA A 100 -19.48 12.93 9.37
CA ALA A 100 -20.59 12.75 10.30
C ALA A 100 -21.41 14.04 10.47
N ALA A 101 -20.75 15.18 10.69
CA ALA A 101 -21.43 16.48 10.81
C ALA A 101 -22.21 16.87 9.54
N ARG A 102 -21.66 16.56 8.34
CA ARG A 102 -22.36 16.78 7.07
C ARG A 102 -23.56 15.87 6.88
N LYS A 103 -23.50 14.62 7.37
CA LYS A 103 -24.61 13.67 7.30
C LYS A 103 -25.79 14.13 8.17
N TYR A 104 -25.52 14.66 9.36
CA TYR A 104 -26.56 15.13 10.28
C TYR A 104 -27.25 16.42 9.81
N LYS A 105 -26.54 17.27 9.06
CA LYS A 105 -27.10 18.53 8.54
C LYS A 105 -28.04 18.34 7.33
N ARG A 106 -28.09 17.13 6.78
CA ARG A 106 -28.83 16.81 5.55
C ARG A 106 -30.19 16.24 5.90
#